data_AF-A0A0D3CWE2-F1
#
_entry.id   AF-A0A0D3CWE2-F1
#
_cell.length_a   1.000
_cell.length_b   1.000
_cell.length_c   1.000
_cell.angle_alpha   90.00
_cell.angle_beta   90.00
_cell.angle_gamma   90.00
#
_symmetry.space_group_name_H-M   'P 1'
#
loop_
_entity.id
_entity.type
_entity.pdbx_description
1 polymer ?
#
loop_
_entity_poly.entity_id
_entity_poly.type
_entity_poly.pdbx_seq_one_letter_code
_entity_poly.pdbx_strand_id
1 'polypeptide(L)'
;MAKNPETDDTMETTKQNQSEEEVEHSDEQKQEDELRSLLLSDIGDLPLSPPSATQVNFVSYFITDFTKPGHDQYIYRHANGLCVIGLAPTHIAFKDEGGITNIDFNVGKSDRSVLKVSGKRKKNAMRSESNTALCKVSTAKDSYIVRCCVKGSLLEVNERLIKQPQLLNSSADREGYIAIIMPTRPADWTKNKESLITLEEYKAKKEVSL
;
A
#
# COMPACT_ATOMS: atom_id res chain seq x y z
N MET A 1 -50.83 34.31 -78.89
CA MET A 1 -49.86 33.29 -78.43
C MET A 1 -48.56 34.04 -78.21
N ALA A 2 -47.92 34.08 -77.04
CA ALA A 2 -47.93 33.17 -75.91
C ALA A 2 -47.69 33.94 -74.59
N LYS A 3 -48.28 33.43 -73.51
CA LYS A 3 -47.86 33.64 -72.12
C LYS A 3 -46.81 32.57 -71.82
N ASN A 4 -45.73 32.93 -71.11
CA ASN A 4 -45.27 32.20 -69.93
C ASN A 4 -44.21 33.00 -69.14
N PRO A 5 -44.27 33.02 -67.80
CA PRO A 5 -43.32 33.67 -66.90
C PRO A 5 -42.46 32.67 -66.07
N GLU A 6 -41.57 33.25 -65.23
CA GLU A 6 -40.92 32.73 -63.99
C GLU A 6 -39.81 31.67 -64.20
N THR A 7 -38.53 31.79 -63.79
CA THR A 7 -37.78 32.41 -62.68
C THR A 7 -38.24 32.04 -61.27
N ASP A 8 -37.90 30.83 -60.82
CA ASP A 8 -37.60 30.50 -59.41
C ASP A 8 -36.91 29.12 -59.37
N ASP A 9 -35.61 29.03 -59.05
CA ASP A 9 -34.96 27.71 -58.79
C ASP A 9 -33.53 27.82 -58.21
N THR A 10 -32.91 29.00 -58.21
CA THR A 10 -31.49 29.15 -57.83
C THR A 10 -31.27 29.48 -56.34
N MET A 11 -32.32 29.65 -55.54
CA MET A 11 -32.22 29.99 -54.11
C MET A 11 -32.42 28.81 -53.14
N GLU A 12 -32.95 27.66 -53.59
CA GLU A 12 -33.14 26.48 -52.73
C GLU A 12 -31.88 25.61 -52.60
N THR A 13 -31.07 25.52 -53.66
CA THR A 13 -29.92 24.59 -53.73
C THR A 13 -28.77 25.00 -52.80
N THR A 14 -28.60 26.29 -52.50
CA THR A 14 -27.54 26.78 -51.59
C THR A 14 -27.89 26.60 -50.11
N LYS A 15 -29.20 26.54 -49.77
CA LYS A 15 -29.65 26.25 -48.40
C LYS A 15 -29.58 24.76 -48.06
N GLN A 16 -29.85 23.89 -49.04
CA GLN A 16 -29.77 22.43 -48.86
C GLN A 16 -28.32 21.97 -48.60
N ASN A 17 -27.33 22.48 -49.35
CA ASN A 17 -25.93 22.10 -49.12
C ASN A 17 -25.38 22.59 -47.77
N GLN A 18 -25.79 23.78 -47.28
CA GLN A 18 -25.39 24.26 -45.95
C GLN A 18 -26.00 23.41 -44.83
N SER A 19 -27.24 22.95 -45.00
CA SER A 19 -27.88 22.07 -44.01
C SER A 19 -27.31 20.65 -43.98
N GLU A 20 -26.82 20.13 -45.11
CA GLU A 20 -26.19 18.81 -45.18
C GLU A 20 -24.78 18.81 -44.57
N GLU A 21 -23.97 19.85 -44.84
CA GLU A 21 -22.65 20.02 -44.21
C GLU A 21 -22.73 20.25 -42.69
N GLU A 22 -23.74 21.00 -42.21
CA GLU A 22 -23.97 21.18 -40.77
C GLU A 22 -24.40 19.89 -40.06
N VAL A 23 -25.17 19.03 -40.74
CA VAL A 23 -25.61 17.73 -40.21
C VAL A 23 -24.45 16.74 -40.18
N GLU A 24 -23.65 16.64 -41.25
CA GLU A 24 -22.45 15.80 -41.29
C GLU A 24 -21.42 16.24 -40.22
N HIS A 25 -21.19 17.56 -40.08
CA HIS A 25 -20.30 18.08 -39.03
C HIS A 25 -20.82 17.78 -37.61
N SER A 26 -22.13 17.80 -37.41
CA SER A 26 -22.76 17.47 -36.12
C SER A 26 -22.69 15.98 -35.78
N ASP A 27 -22.75 15.10 -36.79
CA ASP A 27 -22.64 13.65 -36.62
C ASP A 27 -21.18 13.24 -36.42
N GLU A 28 -20.23 13.89 -37.09
CA GLU A 28 -18.80 13.73 -36.82
C GLU A 28 -18.42 14.16 -35.40
N GLN A 29 -18.95 15.30 -34.92
CA GLN A 29 -18.74 15.77 -33.55
C GLN A 29 -19.32 14.82 -32.51
N LYS A 30 -20.53 14.28 -32.74
CA LYS A 30 -21.11 13.27 -31.85
C LYS A 30 -20.29 11.99 -31.82
N GLN A 31 -19.81 11.51 -32.97
CA GLN A 31 -18.96 10.33 -33.03
C GLN A 31 -17.63 10.56 -32.31
N GLU A 32 -17.05 11.75 -32.43
CA GLU A 32 -15.83 12.12 -31.70
C GLU A 32 -16.06 12.19 -30.20
N ASP A 33 -17.20 12.72 -29.76
CA ASP A 33 -17.58 12.80 -28.34
C ASP A 33 -17.89 11.42 -27.75
N GLU A 34 -18.56 10.53 -28.50
CA GLU A 34 -18.75 9.13 -28.11
C GLU A 34 -17.42 8.37 -28.02
N LEU A 35 -16.52 8.57 -29.00
CA LEU A 35 -15.16 8.01 -28.98
C LEU A 35 -14.36 8.53 -27.78
N ARG A 36 -14.45 9.83 -27.47
CA ARG A 36 -13.80 10.44 -26.30
C ARG A 36 -14.36 9.86 -25.00
N SER A 37 -15.68 9.69 -24.90
CA SER A 37 -16.32 9.06 -23.74
C SER A 37 -15.95 7.58 -23.57
N LEU A 38 -15.67 6.86 -24.66
CA LEU A 38 -15.22 5.46 -24.60
C LEU A 38 -13.73 5.32 -24.27
N LEU A 39 -12.90 6.27 -24.72
CA LEU A 39 -11.45 6.22 -24.57
C LEU A 39 -10.96 6.84 -23.25
N LEU A 40 -11.68 7.82 -22.70
CA LEU A 40 -11.32 8.51 -21.46
C LEU A 40 -12.19 8.00 -20.32
N SER A 41 -11.55 7.53 -19.24
CA SER A 41 -12.25 7.33 -17.96
C SER A 41 -12.76 8.67 -17.44
N ASP A 42 -13.91 8.67 -16.75
CA ASP A 42 -14.41 9.88 -16.11
C ASP A 42 -13.33 10.44 -15.16
N ILE A 43 -13.05 11.73 -15.27
CA ILE A 43 -12.10 12.43 -14.40
C ILE A 43 -12.58 12.34 -12.94
N GLY A 44 -13.90 12.24 -12.71
CA GLY A 44 -14.50 12.01 -11.40
C GLY A 44 -14.20 10.62 -10.79
N ASP A 45 -13.87 9.62 -11.62
CA ASP A 45 -13.53 8.27 -11.18
C ASP A 45 -12.05 8.10 -10.82
N LEU A 46 -11.22 9.11 -11.12
CA LEU A 46 -9.81 9.07 -10.76
C LEU A 46 -9.64 9.26 -9.24
N PRO A 47 -8.77 8.46 -8.60
CA PRO A 47 -8.49 8.63 -7.18
C PRO A 47 -7.86 10.00 -6.93
N LEU A 48 -8.23 10.62 -5.80
CA LEU A 48 -7.75 11.95 -5.39
C LEU A 48 -6.23 12.09 -5.42
N SER A 49 -5.52 10.99 -5.15
CA SER A 49 -4.07 10.89 -5.28
C SER A 49 -3.70 9.52 -5.82
N PRO A 50 -2.59 9.40 -6.58
CA PRO A 50 -2.12 8.10 -7.02
C PRO A 50 -1.81 7.19 -5.81
N PRO A 51 -2.08 5.88 -5.91
CA PRO A 51 -1.81 4.96 -4.82
C PRO A 51 -0.30 4.89 -4.54
N SER A 52 0.05 4.75 -3.27
CA SER A 52 1.45 4.68 -2.84
C SER A 52 2.09 3.35 -3.25
N ALA A 53 3.43 3.34 -3.34
CA ALA A 53 4.18 2.12 -3.69
C ALA A 53 3.87 0.95 -2.74
N THR A 54 3.60 1.23 -1.46
CA THR A 54 3.22 0.21 -0.48
C THR A 54 1.85 -0.39 -0.81
N GLN A 55 0.86 0.45 -1.16
CA GLN A 55 -0.49 0.02 -1.51
C GLN A 55 -0.53 -0.80 -2.79
N VAL A 56 0.31 -0.47 -3.78
CA VAL A 56 0.34 -1.19 -5.07
C VAL A 56 1.13 -2.50 -4.97
N ASN A 57 2.29 -2.49 -4.32
CA ASN A 57 3.22 -3.62 -4.39
C ASN A 57 3.06 -4.64 -3.26
N PHE A 58 2.35 -4.28 -2.18
CA PHE A 58 2.25 -5.12 -0.99
C PHE A 58 0.80 -5.39 -0.60
N VAL A 59 0.56 -6.62 -0.16
CA VAL A 59 -0.68 -7.01 0.52
C VAL A 59 -0.48 -6.83 2.01
N SER A 60 -1.38 -6.08 2.64
CA SER A 60 -1.31 -5.75 4.06
C SER A 60 -2.04 -6.77 4.93
N TYR A 61 -1.31 -7.35 5.87
CA TYR A 61 -1.83 -8.23 6.91
C TYR A 61 -1.53 -7.65 8.28
N PHE A 62 -2.36 -7.97 9.26
CA PHE A 62 -2.20 -7.53 10.63
C PHE A 62 -2.33 -8.72 11.58
N ILE A 63 -1.62 -8.62 12.70
CA ILE A 63 -1.78 -9.54 13.82
C ILE A 63 -2.12 -8.70 15.04
N THR A 64 -3.27 -8.99 15.64
CA THR A 64 -3.73 -8.30 16.85
C THR A 64 -3.33 -9.08 18.09
N ASP A 65 -2.99 -8.38 19.17
CA ASP A 65 -2.72 -8.98 20.49
C ASP A 65 -1.62 -10.07 20.47
N PHE A 66 -0.54 -9.85 19.71
CA PHE A 66 0.49 -10.87 19.54
C PHE A 66 1.29 -11.09 20.83
N THR A 67 1.11 -12.26 21.46
CA THR A 67 1.66 -12.64 22.78
C THR A 67 1.06 -11.89 23.98
N LYS A 68 0.79 -10.59 23.82
CA LYS A 68 0.26 -9.71 24.86
C LYS A 68 -0.86 -8.83 24.28
N PRO A 69 -1.85 -8.42 25.09
CA PRO A 69 -2.92 -7.53 24.63
C PRO A 69 -2.37 -6.18 24.18
N GLY A 70 -2.84 -5.67 23.04
CA GLY A 70 -2.42 -4.40 22.45
C GLY A 70 -1.08 -4.43 21.71
N HIS A 71 -0.43 -5.60 21.59
CA HIS A 71 0.79 -5.77 20.81
C HIS A 71 0.48 -6.06 19.33
N ASP A 72 -0.14 -5.07 18.69
CA ASP A 72 -0.57 -5.17 17.30
C ASP A 72 0.60 -4.90 16.32
N GLN A 73 0.81 -5.79 15.35
CA GLN A 73 1.87 -5.66 14.33
C GLN A 73 1.30 -5.81 12.93
N TYR A 74 1.91 -5.13 11.96
CA TYR A 74 1.56 -5.28 10.55
C TYR A 74 2.63 -6.09 9.81
N ILE A 75 2.20 -6.73 8.73
CA ILE A 75 3.04 -7.53 7.85
C ILE A 75 2.64 -7.20 6.41
N TYR A 76 3.56 -6.56 5.69
CA TYR A 76 3.39 -6.26 4.27
C TYR A 76 4.07 -7.33 3.43
N ARG A 77 3.26 -8.06 2.67
CA ARG A 77 3.74 -9.15 1.83
C ARG A 77 3.84 -8.70 0.38
N HIS A 78 5.05 -8.73 -0.16
CA HIS A 78 5.32 -8.50 -1.57
C HIS A 78 5.05 -9.77 -2.39
N ALA A 79 4.76 -9.62 -3.69
CA ALA A 79 4.59 -10.75 -4.62
C ALA A 79 5.83 -11.68 -4.67
N ASN A 80 7.03 -11.11 -4.53
CA ASN A 80 8.30 -11.85 -4.47
C ASN A 80 8.49 -12.67 -3.18
N GLY A 81 7.51 -12.66 -2.27
CA GLY A 81 7.54 -13.39 -1.01
C GLY A 81 8.26 -12.68 0.13
N LEU A 82 8.80 -11.48 -0.09
CA LEU A 82 9.33 -10.63 0.99
C LEU A 82 8.20 -10.19 1.92
N CYS A 83 8.49 -10.21 3.22
CA CYS A 83 7.59 -9.72 4.27
C CYS A 83 8.28 -8.59 5.02
N VAL A 84 7.68 -7.40 5.01
CA VAL A 84 8.11 -6.27 5.80
C VAL A 84 7.26 -6.22 7.06
N ILE A 85 7.89 -6.11 8.22
CA ILE A 85 7.22 -6.13 9.53
C ILE A 85 7.41 -4.79 10.21
N GLY A 86 6.37 -4.30 10.87
CA GLY A 86 6.41 -3.12 11.71
C GLY A 86 5.28 -3.08 12.73
N LEU A 87 5.18 -1.96 13.44
CA LEU A 87 4.15 -1.74 14.46
C LEU A 87 2.85 -1.26 13.82
N ALA A 88 1.74 -1.90 14.18
CA ALA A 88 0.44 -1.46 13.71
C ALA A 88 0.03 -0.15 14.40
N PRO A 89 -0.76 0.72 13.74
CA PRO A 89 -1.11 2.04 14.29
C PRO A 89 -1.83 2.02 15.65
N THR A 90 -2.49 0.91 16.02
CA THR A 90 -3.18 0.79 17.32
C THR A 90 -2.33 0.19 18.42
N HIS A 91 -1.05 -0.08 18.13
CA HIS A 91 -0.14 -0.67 19.10
C HIS A 91 -0.02 0.22 20.34
N ILE A 92 0.03 -0.41 21.51
CA ILE A 92 0.05 0.28 22.81
C ILE A 92 1.20 1.30 22.95
N ALA A 93 2.36 1.03 22.33
CA ALA A 93 3.50 1.94 22.31
C ALA A 93 3.20 3.34 21.75
N PHE A 94 2.18 3.48 20.89
CA PHE A 94 1.76 4.78 20.36
C PHE A 94 0.78 5.53 21.27
N LYS A 95 0.18 4.84 22.25
CA LYS A 95 -0.77 5.43 23.20
C LYS A 95 -0.10 6.11 24.38
N ASP A 96 1.18 5.81 24.61
CA ASP A 96 1.94 6.41 25.70
C ASP A 96 2.24 7.88 25.44
N GLU A 97 2.04 8.71 26.47
CA GLU A 97 2.37 10.13 26.45
C GLU A 97 3.89 10.30 26.26
N GLY A 98 4.29 10.81 25.08
CA GLY A 98 5.68 10.95 24.66
C GLY A 98 6.12 10.01 23.55
N GLY A 99 5.27 9.05 23.15
CA GLY A 99 5.53 8.13 22.06
C GLY A 99 6.77 7.26 22.27
N ILE A 100 7.32 6.76 21.17
CA ILE A 100 8.50 5.90 21.18
C ILE A 100 9.76 6.75 21.34
N THR A 101 10.56 6.44 22.37
CA THR A 101 11.76 7.20 22.74
C THR A 101 13.05 6.52 22.32
N ASN A 102 13.09 5.18 22.33
CA ASN A 102 14.29 4.41 22.00
C ASN A 102 13.92 3.03 21.43
N ILE A 103 14.75 2.52 20.53
CA ILE A 103 14.58 1.23 19.87
C ILE A 103 15.92 0.50 19.92
N ASP A 104 15.92 -0.67 20.55
CA ASP A 104 17.11 -1.50 20.73
C ASP A 104 16.97 -2.82 19.96
N PHE A 105 17.88 -3.07 19.02
CA PHE A 105 17.94 -4.33 18.24
C PHE A 105 18.79 -5.40 18.92
N ASN A 106 19.40 -5.11 20.07
CA ASN A 106 20.09 -6.09 20.88
C ASN A 106 19.12 -6.88 21.75
N VAL A 107 18.47 -7.87 21.13
CA VAL A 107 17.51 -8.75 21.80
C VAL A 107 18.06 -10.17 21.96
N GLY A 108 18.27 -10.57 23.21
CA GLY A 108 18.76 -11.89 23.59
C GLY A 108 20.28 -11.98 23.62
N LYS A 109 20.86 -12.86 22.78
CA LYS A 109 22.31 -13.18 22.79
C LYS A 109 23.12 -12.51 21.68
N SER A 110 22.48 -11.77 20.77
CA SER A 110 23.15 -11.23 19.59
C SER A 110 22.38 -10.04 19.03
N ASP A 111 23.11 -9.00 18.69
CA ASP A 111 22.56 -7.80 18.05
C ASP A 111 22.12 -8.10 16.61
N ARG A 112 20.88 -7.70 16.29
CA ARG A 112 20.30 -7.89 14.95
C ARG A 112 20.79 -6.87 13.94
N SER A 113 21.27 -5.70 14.38
CA SER A 113 21.80 -4.66 13.49
C SER A 113 23.09 -5.10 12.78
N VAL A 114 23.88 -5.97 13.41
CA VAL A 114 25.17 -6.42 12.86
C VAL A 114 25.00 -7.48 11.75
N LEU A 115 23.77 -8.00 11.54
CA LEU A 115 23.49 -9.04 10.56
C LEU A 115 23.62 -8.51 9.13
N LYS A 116 24.76 -8.81 8.49
CA LYS A 116 24.97 -8.57 7.05
C LYS A 116 24.74 -9.84 6.25
N VAL A 117 23.56 -9.91 5.65
CA VAL A 117 23.17 -11.02 4.76
C VAL A 117 23.79 -10.82 3.37
N SER A 118 24.42 -11.86 2.83
CA SER A 118 25.07 -11.78 1.52
C SER A 118 24.85 -13.00 0.61
N GLY A 119 24.84 -12.73 -0.71
CA GLY A 119 24.77 -13.73 -1.77
C GLY A 119 23.41 -14.41 -1.96
N LYS A 120 23.28 -15.15 -3.08
CA LYS A 120 22.04 -15.89 -3.46
C LYS A 120 21.54 -16.87 -2.39
N ARG A 121 22.46 -17.42 -1.58
CA ARG A 121 22.15 -18.37 -0.50
C ARG A 121 21.85 -17.69 0.84
N LYS A 122 21.72 -16.35 0.89
CA LYS A 122 21.46 -15.57 2.11
C LYS A 122 22.41 -15.94 3.25
N LYS A 123 23.71 -16.00 2.94
CA LYS A 123 24.74 -16.37 3.91
C LYS A 123 24.68 -15.39 5.08
N ASN A 124 24.83 -15.90 6.30
CA ASN A 124 24.71 -15.17 7.58
C ASN A 124 23.28 -14.71 7.95
N ALA A 125 22.26 -15.02 7.15
CA ALA A 125 20.88 -14.71 7.54
C ALA A 125 20.48 -15.53 8.76
N MET A 126 19.91 -14.86 9.76
CA MET A 126 19.36 -15.54 10.92
C MET A 126 18.03 -16.20 10.55
N ARG A 127 17.94 -17.51 10.76
CA ARG A 127 16.64 -18.20 10.73
C ARG A 127 15.85 -17.82 11.99
N SER A 128 14.70 -17.21 11.77
CA SER A 128 13.80 -16.70 12.79
C SER A 128 12.50 -17.50 12.77
N GLU A 129 11.97 -17.78 13.96
CA GLU A 129 10.64 -18.36 14.16
C GLU A 129 9.63 -17.23 14.36
N SER A 130 8.32 -17.49 14.23
CA SER A 130 7.28 -16.46 14.37
C SER A 130 7.35 -15.70 15.72
N ASN A 131 7.78 -16.37 16.79
CA ASN A 131 7.91 -15.78 18.13
C ASN A 131 9.30 -15.17 18.42
N THR A 132 10.25 -15.19 17.47
CA THR A 132 11.58 -14.62 17.68
C THR A 132 11.49 -13.11 17.93
N ALA A 133 12.13 -12.63 18.99
CA ALA A 133 12.23 -11.21 19.28
C ALA A 133 13.16 -10.52 18.27
N LEU A 134 12.70 -9.39 17.72
CA LEU A 134 13.44 -8.60 16.72
C LEU A 134 14.08 -7.36 17.35
N CYS A 135 13.30 -6.59 18.12
CA CYS A 135 13.77 -5.42 18.83
C CYS A 135 12.93 -5.15 20.08
N LYS A 136 13.48 -4.31 20.96
CA LYS A 136 12.83 -3.77 22.14
C LYS A 136 12.54 -2.30 21.88
N VAL A 137 11.26 -1.96 21.80
CA VAL A 137 10.77 -0.58 21.65
C VAL A 137 10.47 -0.06 23.05
N SER A 138 11.12 1.04 23.43
CA SER A 138 10.93 1.68 24.73
C SER A 138 10.17 2.99 24.58
N THR A 139 9.19 3.18 25.44
CA THR A 139 8.46 4.44 25.61
C THR A 139 8.93 5.10 26.92
N ALA A 140 8.34 6.24 27.29
CA ALA A 140 8.66 6.90 28.56
C ALA A 140 8.27 6.05 29.79
N LYS A 141 7.24 5.20 29.67
CA LYS A 141 6.67 4.45 30.79
C LYS A 141 7.05 2.97 30.76
N ASP A 142 7.14 2.38 29.57
CA ASP A 142 7.23 0.93 29.41
C ASP A 142 8.15 0.49 28.27
N SER A 143 8.32 -0.83 28.12
CA SER A 143 9.03 -1.40 26.98
C SER A 143 8.36 -2.63 26.41
N TYR A 144 8.37 -2.71 25.09
CA TYR A 144 7.65 -3.68 24.29
C TYR A 144 8.61 -4.47 23.41
N ILE A 145 8.38 -5.77 23.31
CA ILE A 145 9.19 -6.64 22.44
C ILE A 145 8.42 -6.84 21.14
N VAL A 146 9.01 -6.39 20.04
CA VAL A 146 8.52 -6.64 18.69
C VAL A 146 9.04 -7.99 18.23
N ARG A 147 8.20 -8.74 17.52
CA ARG A 147 8.50 -10.12 17.16
C ARG A 147 8.40 -10.32 15.66
N CYS A 148 8.90 -11.46 15.22
CA CYS A 148 9.05 -11.80 13.81
C CYS A 148 7.71 -12.01 13.09
N CYS A 149 6.69 -12.52 13.80
CA CYS A 149 5.36 -12.89 13.30
C CYS A 149 5.34 -14.00 12.22
N VAL A 150 6.36 -14.07 11.38
CA VAL A 150 6.50 -15.03 10.27
C VAL A 150 7.79 -15.80 10.40
N LYS A 151 7.73 -17.12 10.25
CA LYS A 151 8.93 -17.96 10.19
C LYS A 151 9.71 -17.71 8.91
N GLY A 152 10.98 -17.32 9.01
CA GLY A 152 11.77 -16.94 7.83
C GLY A 152 13.23 -16.65 8.11
N SER A 153 13.94 -16.20 7.08
CA SER A 153 15.30 -15.66 7.21
C SER A 153 15.20 -14.14 7.39
N LEU A 154 15.75 -13.61 8.48
CA LEU A 154 15.89 -12.18 8.70
C LEU A 154 16.95 -11.66 7.73
N LEU A 155 16.56 -10.71 6.87
CA LEU A 155 17.42 -10.14 5.84
C LEU A 155 18.00 -8.80 6.26
N GLU A 156 17.16 -7.96 6.85
CA GLU A 156 17.50 -6.58 7.19
C GLU A 156 16.69 -6.14 8.41
N VAL A 157 17.30 -5.28 9.22
CA VAL A 157 16.62 -4.49 10.26
C VAL A 157 16.87 -3.01 9.99
N ASN A 158 15.91 -2.17 10.35
CA ASN A 158 16.04 -0.74 10.10
C ASN A 158 16.94 -0.06 11.15
N GLU A 159 18.24 -0.05 10.89
CA GLU A 159 19.24 0.58 11.78
C GLU A 159 19.00 2.08 12.00
N ARG A 160 18.27 2.75 11.10
CA ARG A 160 17.93 4.18 11.24
C ARG A 160 17.12 4.44 12.50
N LEU A 161 16.31 3.47 12.93
CA LEU A 161 15.50 3.53 14.15
C LEU A 161 16.33 3.67 15.43
N ILE A 162 17.59 3.20 15.43
CA ILE A 162 18.51 3.39 16.56
C ILE A 162 18.86 4.88 16.73
N LYS A 163 19.05 5.59 15.61
CA LYS A 163 19.42 7.01 15.59
C LYS A 163 18.21 7.94 15.62
N GLN A 164 17.10 7.49 15.03
CA GLN A 164 15.89 8.27 14.79
C GLN A 164 14.64 7.45 15.14
N PRO A 165 14.37 7.21 16.45
CA PRO A 165 13.20 6.45 16.87
C PRO A 165 11.88 7.15 16.53
N GLN A 166 11.91 8.46 16.30
CA GLN A 166 10.77 9.28 15.92
C GLN A 166 10.13 8.85 14.59
N LEU A 167 10.85 8.14 13.72
CA LEU A 167 10.29 7.59 12.47
C LEU A 167 9.13 6.63 12.73
N LEU A 168 9.13 5.90 13.85
CA LEU A 168 7.99 5.08 14.22
C LEU A 168 6.78 5.92 14.59
N ASN A 169 6.96 7.11 15.19
CA ASN A 169 5.84 7.96 15.57
C ASN A 169 5.22 8.68 14.36
N SER A 170 6.04 9.07 13.37
CA SER A 170 5.57 9.82 12.19
C SER A 170 5.14 8.92 11.02
N SER A 171 5.85 7.82 10.78
CA SER A 171 5.79 7.06 9.53
C SER A 171 5.95 5.55 9.78
N ALA A 172 5.25 5.02 10.78
CA ALA A 172 5.35 3.60 11.21
C ALA A 172 5.16 2.61 10.07
N ASP A 173 4.22 2.90 9.16
CA ASP A 173 3.82 2.08 8.02
C ASP A 173 4.79 2.17 6.83
N ARG A 174 5.65 3.18 6.78
CA ARG A 174 6.56 3.43 5.65
C ARG A 174 8.02 3.30 6.06
N GLU A 175 8.63 4.43 6.40
CA GLU A 175 10.05 4.52 6.73
C GLU A 175 10.37 3.93 8.11
N GLY A 176 9.35 3.79 8.97
CA GLY A 176 9.42 3.21 10.29
C GLY A 176 9.35 1.67 10.33
N TYR A 177 9.49 0.98 9.21
CA TYR A 177 9.51 -0.49 9.23
C TYR A 177 10.61 -1.02 10.16
N ILE A 178 10.40 -2.18 10.77
CA ILE A 178 11.32 -2.74 11.77
C ILE A 178 12.29 -3.73 11.13
N ALA A 179 11.76 -4.66 10.34
CA ALA A 179 12.55 -5.73 9.75
C ALA A 179 11.98 -6.22 8.41
N ILE A 180 12.87 -6.76 7.58
CA ILE A 180 12.53 -7.46 6.34
C ILE A 180 12.90 -8.93 6.48
N ILE A 181 11.92 -9.78 6.22
CA ILE A 181 12.01 -11.22 6.40
C ILE A 181 11.59 -11.92 5.13
N MET A 182 12.34 -12.95 4.75
CA MET A 182 11.93 -13.82 3.65
C MET A 182 11.55 -15.20 4.21
N PRO A 183 10.28 -15.62 4.11
CA PRO A 183 9.85 -16.97 4.45
C PRO A 183 10.71 -18.01 3.72
N THR A 184 11.07 -19.08 4.42
CA THR A 184 11.99 -20.09 3.86
C THR A 184 11.24 -21.04 2.92
N ARG A 185 9.98 -21.37 3.24
CA ARG A 185 9.11 -22.18 2.42
C ARG A 185 7.76 -21.50 2.25
N PRO A 186 7.07 -21.65 1.11
CA PRO A 186 5.72 -21.12 0.93
C PRO A 186 4.74 -21.60 2.03
N ALA A 187 4.89 -22.85 2.48
CA ALA A 187 4.07 -23.41 3.56
C ALA A 187 4.26 -22.70 4.92
N ASP A 188 5.43 -22.11 5.17
CA ASP A 188 5.68 -21.37 6.41
C ASP A 188 4.84 -20.07 6.45
N TRP A 189 4.49 -19.49 5.29
CA TRP A 189 3.52 -18.40 5.20
C TRP A 189 2.09 -18.89 5.47
N THR A 190 1.67 -20.00 4.85
CA THR A 190 0.30 -20.53 4.97
C THR A 190 -0.07 -20.81 6.43
N LYS A 191 0.86 -21.35 7.22
CA LYS A 191 0.63 -21.61 8.66
C LYS A 191 0.38 -20.36 9.48
N ASN A 192 1.00 -19.24 9.12
CA ASN A 192 0.77 -17.97 9.81
C ASN A 192 -0.47 -17.25 9.25
N LYS A 193 -0.89 -17.54 8.01
CA LYS A 193 -2.04 -16.87 7.38
C LYS A 193 -3.34 -17.01 8.19
N GLU A 194 -3.54 -18.11 8.91
CA GLU A 194 -4.74 -18.34 9.73
C GLU A 194 -4.85 -17.39 10.93
N SER A 195 -3.73 -16.87 11.45
CA SER A 195 -3.72 -15.90 12.56
C SER A 195 -3.66 -14.45 12.09
N LEU A 196 -3.55 -14.23 10.78
CA LEU A 196 -3.44 -12.90 10.19
C LEU A 196 -4.80 -12.43 9.69
N ILE A 197 -5.12 -11.19 9.99
CA ILE A 197 -6.31 -10.51 9.50
C ILE A 197 -5.94 -9.52 8.40
N THR A 198 -6.88 -9.26 7.51
CA THR A 198 -6.72 -8.28 6.42
C THR A 198 -6.84 -6.84 6.94
N LEU A 199 -6.49 -5.87 6.09
CA LEU A 199 -6.65 -4.45 6.42
C LEU A 199 -8.10 -4.10 6.77
N GLU A 200 -9.07 -4.64 6.04
CA GLU A 200 -10.49 -4.36 6.24
C GLU A 200 -10.98 -4.92 7.58
N GLU A 201 -10.65 -6.17 7.89
CA GLU A 201 -10.97 -6.80 9.17
C GLU A 201 -10.30 -6.07 10.34
N TYR A 202 -9.06 -5.62 10.17
CA TYR A 202 -8.35 -4.85 11.17
C TYR A 202 -9.02 -3.50 11.44
N LYS A 203 -9.42 -2.77 10.38
CA LYS A 203 -10.17 -1.52 10.49
C LYS A 203 -11.50 -1.72 11.23
N ALA A 204 -12.25 -2.76 10.86
CA ALA A 204 -13.52 -3.10 11.50
C ALA A 204 -13.34 -3.45 12.99
N LYS A 205 -12.29 -4.20 13.35
CA LYS A 205 -12.05 -4.64 14.72
C LYS A 205 -11.56 -3.52 15.64
N LYS A 206 -10.85 -2.53 15.11
CA LYS A 206 -10.22 -1.47 15.90
C LYS A 206 -10.89 -0.09 15.73
N GLU A 207 -11.92 0.01 14.89
CA GLU A 207 -12.65 1.25 14.57
C GLU A 207 -11.73 2.39 14.11
N VAL A 208 -10.67 2.06 13.36
CA VAL A 208 -9.67 3.05 12.91
C VAL A 208 -9.88 3.42 11.44
N SER A 209 -9.97 4.72 11.17
CA SER A 209 -9.81 5.28 9.83
C SER A 209 -8.31 5.40 9.51
N LEU A 210 -7.76 4.42 8.78
CA LEU A 210 -6.41 4.46 8.19
C LEU A 210 -6.46 4.83 6.71
#